data_AF-A0A9Q6LQL3-F1
#
_entry.id   AF-A0A9Q6LQL3-F1
#
_cell.length_a   1.000
_cell.length_b   1.000
_cell.length_c   1.000
_cell.angle_alpha   90.00
_cell.angle_beta   90.00
_cell.angle_gamma   90.00
#
_symmetry.space_group_name_H-M   'P 1'
#
loop_
_entity.id
_entity.type
_entity.pdbx_description
1 polymer ?
#
loop_
_entity_poly.entity_id
_entity_poly.type
_entity_poly.pdbx_seq_one_letter_code
_entity_poly.pdbx_strand_id
1 'polypeptide(L)'
;MLSRHQNAKVALRFFKKAIGQPYVKSPRVVNVDKHASFPPAHQKAKDEGVFSRRCKLRRVKYLNNCIENDHKAVKRKSRFRQW
;
A
#
# COMPACT_ATOMS: atom_id res chain seq x y z
N MET A 1 7.27 -15.27 1.04
CA MET A 1 8.53 -14.82 0.42
C MET A 1 8.35 -13.41 -0.11
N LEU A 2 9.00 -12.43 0.53
CA LEU A 2 9.11 -11.05 0.02
C LEU A 2 10.15 -11.08 -1.11
N SER A 3 9.70 -11.01 -2.36
CA SER A 3 10.61 -11.04 -3.51
C SER A 3 11.60 -9.88 -3.47
N ARG A 4 12.87 -10.20 -3.72
CA ARG A 4 14.06 -9.32 -3.79
C ARG A 4 13.88 -8.13 -4.74
N HIS A 5 12.90 -8.18 -5.64
CA HIS A 5 12.47 -7.07 -6.47
C HIS A 5 11.03 -6.72 -6.09
N GLN A 6 10.86 -5.64 -5.32
CA GLN A 6 9.54 -5.07 -5.11
C GLN A 6 9.06 -4.54 -6.47
N ASN A 7 8.27 -5.33 -7.18
CA ASN A 7 7.85 -5.00 -8.53
C ASN A 7 6.72 -3.97 -8.48
N ALA A 8 6.81 -2.89 -9.27
CA ALA A 8 5.73 -1.90 -9.39
C ALA A 8 4.38 -2.54 -9.75
N LYS A 9 4.39 -3.66 -10.48
CA LYS A 9 3.21 -4.50 -10.77
C LYS A 9 2.54 -5.04 -9.49
N VAL A 10 3.33 -5.47 -8.50
CA VAL A 10 2.81 -5.99 -7.23
C VAL A 10 2.21 -4.86 -6.41
N ALA A 11 2.87 -3.71 -6.34
CA ALA A 11 2.34 -2.52 -5.68
C ALA A 11 1.02 -2.03 -6.33
N LEU A 12 0.94 -2.07 -7.66
CA LEU A 12 -0.30 -1.73 -8.39
C LEU A 12 -1.44 -2.71 -8.05
N ARG A 13 -1.17 -4.02 -8.07
CA ARG A 13 -2.15 -5.04 -7.67
C ARG A 13 -2.61 -4.84 -6.23
N PHE A 14 -1.71 -4.45 -5.33
CA PHE A 14 -2.05 -4.10 -3.96
C PHE A 14 -2.99 -2.89 -3.89
N PHE A 15 -2.70 -1.81 -4.61
CA PHE A 15 -3.59 -0.64 -4.66
C PHE A 15 -4.99 -0.98 -5.18
N LYS A 16 -5.08 -1.76 -6.27
CA LYS A 16 -6.38 -2.24 -6.80
C LYS A 16 -7.16 -3.02 -5.74
N LYS A 17 -6.49 -3.93 -5.05
CA LYS A 17 -7.14 -4.76 -4.01
C LYS A 17 -7.58 -3.93 -2.81
N ALA A 18 -6.79 -2.93 -2.41
CA ALA A 18 -7.10 -2.05 -1.29
C ALA A 18 -8.29 -1.12 -1.59
N ILE A 19 -8.32 -0.53 -2.78
CA ILE A 19 -9.38 0.42 -3.17
C ILE A 19 -10.66 -0.29 -3.65
N GLY A 20 -10.55 -1.48 -4.24
CA GLY A 20 -11.70 -2.27 -4.70
C GLY A 20 -12.54 -2.88 -3.58
N GLN A 21 -12.24 -2.61 -2.31
CA GLN A 21 -13.08 -3.07 -1.19
C GLN A 21 -14.36 -2.22 -1.09
N PRO A 22 -15.53 -2.81 -0.82
CA PRO A 22 -16.81 -2.09 -0.85
C PRO A 22 -16.92 -0.97 0.20
N TYR A 23 -16.16 -1.07 1.29
CA TYR A 23 -16.13 -0.08 2.37
C TYR A 23 -15.06 1.01 2.19
N VAL A 24 -14.27 0.95 1.12
CA VAL A 24 -13.16 1.89 0.90
C VAL A 24 -13.59 3.01 -0.04
N LYS A 25 -13.61 4.23 0.47
CA LYS A 25 -13.81 5.45 -0.33
C LYS A 25 -12.51 5.85 -1.01
N SER A 26 -12.61 6.46 -2.20
CA SER A 26 -11.43 6.94 -2.93
C SER A 26 -10.66 7.96 -2.08
N PRO A 27 -9.39 7.68 -1.71
CA PRO A 27 -8.66 8.52 -0.77
C PRO A 27 -8.17 9.81 -1.44
N ARG A 28 -8.16 10.91 -0.68
CA ARG A 28 -7.54 12.18 -1.11
C ARG A 28 -6.00 12.10 -1.10
N VAL A 29 -5.43 11.38 -0.14
CA VAL A 29 -3.98 11.22 0.05
C VAL A 29 -3.68 9.78 0.46
N VAL A 30 -2.69 9.16 -0.17
CA VAL A 30 -2.19 7.83 0.19
C VAL A 30 -0.82 7.98 0.83
N ASN A 31 -0.66 7.47 2.05
CA ASN A 31 0.64 7.41 2.71
C ASN A 31 1.32 6.09 2.37
N VAL A 32 2.57 6.15 1.90
CA VAL A 32 3.38 4.97 1.60
C VAL A 32 4.78 5.12 2.19
N ASP A 33 5.44 3.97 2.37
CA ASP A 33 6.86 3.94 2.68
C ASP A 33 7.70 4.54 1.54
N LYS A 34 8.97 4.88 1.82
CA LYS A 34 9.91 5.46 0.86
C LYS A 34 10.36 4.52 -0.25
N HIS A 35 9.73 3.36 -0.40
CA HIS A 35 10.11 2.36 -1.39
C HIS A 35 9.90 2.85 -2.84
N ALA A 36 10.88 2.56 -3.72
CA ALA A 36 10.93 3.04 -5.10
C ALA A 36 9.79 2.53 -6.01
N SER A 37 9.12 1.44 -5.62
CA SER A 37 8.05 0.81 -6.40
C SER A 37 6.68 1.47 -6.27
N PHE A 38 6.45 2.24 -5.20
CA PHE A 38 5.16 2.87 -4.96
C PHE A 38 4.89 4.09 -5.86
N PRO A 39 5.85 5.01 -6.11
CA PRO A 39 5.63 6.11 -7.06
C PRO A 39 5.20 5.67 -8.47
N PRO A 40 5.88 4.72 -9.15
CA PRO A 40 5.46 4.28 -10.48
C PRO A 40 4.13 3.50 -10.44
N ALA A 41 3.87 2.75 -9.37
CA ALA A 41 2.58 2.07 -9.19
C ALA A 41 1.43 3.04 -8.94
N HIS A 42 1.66 4.13 -8.20
CA HIS A 42 0.68 5.17 -7.94
C HIS A 42 0.31 5.91 -9.23
N GLN A 43 1.30 6.21 -10.07
CA GLN A 43 1.06 6.84 -11.36
C GLN A 43 0.19 5.94 -12.25
N LYS A 44 0.58 4.66 -12.42
CA LYS A 44 -0.24 3.70 -13.17
C LYS A 44 -1.65 3.54 -12.61
N ALA A 45 -1.79 3.53 -11.28
CA ALA A 45 -3.10 3.46 -10.64
C ALA A 45 -3.97 4.70 -10.90
N LYS A 46 -3.38 5.88 -11.12
CA LYS A 46 -4.12 7.06 -11.61
C LYS A 46 -4.53 6.92 -13.07
N ASP A 47 -3.61 6.45 -13.90
CA ASP A 47 -3.83 6.30 -15.34
C ASP A 47 -4.95 5.27 -15.62
N GLU A 48 -5.02 4.21 -14.80
CA GLU A 48 -6.08 3.18 -14.85
C GLU A 48 -7.38 3.59 -14.11
N GLY A 49 -7.45 4.79 -13.52
CA GLY A 49 -8.65 5.28 -12.84
C GLY A 49 -8.92 4.68 -11.45
N VAL A 50 -8.00 3.90 -10.88
CA VAL A 50 -8.11 3.34 -9.53
C VAL A 50 -8.09 4.45 -8.48
N PHE A 51 -7.23 5.45 -8.68
CA PHE A 51 -7.21 6.67 -7.87
C PHE A 51 -7.79 7.85 -8.62
N SER A 52 -8.42 8.77 -7.89
CA SER A 52 -8.73 10.09 -8.43
C SER A 52 -7.45 10.78 -8.91
N ARG A 53 -7.53 11.54 -10.00
CA ARG A 53 -6.42 12.34 -10.53
C ARG A 53 -5.83 13.30 -9.48
N ARG A 54 -6.67 13.75 -8.54
CA ARG A 54 -6.31 14.62 -7.40
C ARG A 54 -5.64 13.89 -6.22
N CYS A 55 -5.62 12.56 -6.23
CA CYS A 55 -5.05 11.75 -5.15
C CYS A 55 -3.53 11.98 -5.05
N LYS A 56 -3.05 12.43 -3.88
CA LYS A 56 -1.62 12.70 -3.65
C LYS A 56 -0.95 11.51 -2.98
N LEU A 57 0.31 11.25 -3.35
CA LEU A 57 1.15 10.28 -2.65
C LEU A 57 2.00 11.01 -1.60
N ARG A 58 2.00 10.52 -0.37
CA ARG A 58 2.79 11.06 0.74
C ARG A 58 3.79 10.01 1.23
N ARG A 59 5.06 10.40 1.36
CA ARG A 59 6.19 9.53 1.80
C ARG A 59 6.80 10.04 3.09
N VAL A 60 6.05 9.98 4.18
CA VAL A 60 6.45 10.56 5.47
C VAL A 60 6.77 9.46 6.48
N LYS A 61 8.03 9.43 6.96
CA LYS A 61 8.58 8.36 7.81
C LYS A 61 7.76 8.15 9.09
N TYR A 62 7.45 9.22 9.83
CA TYR A 62 6.78 9.09 11.12
C TYR A 62 5.33 8.58 11.01
N LEU A 63 4.67 8.82 9.88
CA LEU A 63 3.31 8.32 9.63
C LEU A 63 3.28 6.83 9.28
N ASN A 64 4.44 6.26 8.93
CA ASN A 64 4.57 4.83 8.75
C ASN A 64 4.49 4.08 10.09
N ASN A 65 4.76 4.74 11.22
CA ASN A 65 4.70 4.12 12.55
C ASN A 65 3.31 3.54 12.87
N CYS A 66 2.22 4.20 12.44
CA CYS A 66 0.86 3.68 12.64
C CYS A 66 0.65 2.38 11.85
N ILE A 67 1.15 2.33 10.61
CA ILE A 67 1.09 1.15 9.75
C ILE A 67 1.95 0.02 10.35
N GLU A 68 3.15 0.34 10.82
CA GLU A 68 4.04 -0.61 11.49
C GLU A 68 3.45 -1.17 12.78
N ASN A 69 2.68 -0.36 13.52
CA ASN A 69 1.99 -0.81 14.72
C ASN A 69 0.84 -1.77 14.40
N ASP A 70 0.04 -1.48 13.36
CA ASP A 70 -1.01 -2.37 12.87
C ASP A 70 -0.45 -3.75 12.46
N HIS A 71 0.70 -3.73 11.77
CA HIS A 71 1.40 -4.95 11.40
C HIS A 71 1.76 -5.86 12.59
N LYS A 72 1.91 -5.33 13.81
CA LYS A 72 2.25 -6.16 14.99
C LYS A 72 1.16 -7.20 15.27
N ALA A 73 -0.11 -6.84 15.11
CA ALA A 73 -1.22 -7.75 15.32
C ALA A 73 -1.20 -8.91 14.31
N VAL A 74 -1.05 -8.58 13.02
CA VAL A 74 -0.98 -9.55 11.93
C VAL A 74 0.25 -10.46 12.06
N LYS A 75 1.42 -9.89 12.35
CA LYS A 75 2.67 -10.63 12.57
C LYS A 75 2.55 -11.60 13.75
N ARG A 76 1.94 -11.17 14.86
CA ARG A 76 1.71 -12.02 16.04
C ARG A 76 0.85 -13.24 15.69
N LYS A 77 -0.27 -13.03 14.97
CA LYS A 77 -1.14 -14.14 14.51
C LYS A 77 -0.43 -15.08 13.54
N SER A 78 0.35 -14.54 12.60
CA SER A 78 1.10 -15.35 11.64
C SER A 78 2.15 -16.23 12.32
N ARG A 79 2.81 -15.73 13.38
CA ARG A 79 3.80 -16.49 14.15
C ARG A 79 3.15 -17.64 14.94
N PHE A 80 1.94 -17.44 15.47
CA PHE A 80 1.18 -18.49 16.16
C PHE A 80 0.72 -19.60 15.21
N ARG A 81 0.41 -19.27 13.96
CA ARG A 81 -0.01 -20.23 12.91
C ARG A 81 1.15 -21.03 12.28
N GLN A 82 2.40 -20.71 12.62
CA GLN A 82 3.60 -21.39 12.09
C GLN A 82 4.12 -22.48 13.03
N TRP A 83 3.34 -22.82 14.07
CA TRP A 83 3.53 -23.95 14.97
C TRP A 83 2.29 -24.84 14.89
#